data_AF-A0AAD1NQJ5-F1
#
_entry.id   AF-A0AAD1NQJ5-F1
#
_cell.length_a   1.000
_cell.length_b   1.000
_cell.length_c   1.000
_cell.angle_alpha   90.00
_cell.angle_beta   90.00
_cell.angle_gamma   90.00
#
_symmetry.space_group_name_H-M   'P 1'
#
loop_
_entity.id
_entity.type
_entity.pdbx_description
1 polymer ?
#
loop_
_entity_poly.entity_id
_entity_poly.type
_entity_poly.pdbx_seq_one_letter_code
_entity_poly.pdbx_strand_id
1 'polypeptide(L)'
;MMSSPTSKVEKVTNESHRYWPDWFDLENYKCLETLSAKQFIIELQERLTLLHCPCDSKGRRLTDDRKWRAIKRGDVLLGYTTQESPDCEAVRELNAADIEALYQDFLISNGLPIEPDYLFPSNGKGIALLAIDLANADDALLLSNFTHFINQVRARDKIEEPKFPRLAKANIKSFKKLLFYKAIPYMDLMLYCHNALPNDEHWQPLEFSLPMLSKLLLNDAVEAEKFKKTYKSFYNKLIGDKADEPFLAMLFSAIRNDKVLANTQVKDL
;
A
#
# COMPACT_ATOMS: atom_id res chain seq x y z
N MET A 1 5.64 -29.19 12.64
CA MET A 1 6.49 -27.98 12.81
C MET A 1 7.72 -28.17 11.94
N MET A 2 7.78 -27.54 10.76
CA MET A 2 8.99 -27.53 9.94
C MET A 2 9.61 -26.14 10.05
N SER A 3 10.74 -26.06 10.74
CA SER A 3 11.61 -24.89 10.75
C SER A 3 12.10 -24.63 9.34
N SER A 4 11.74 -23.48 8.77
CA SER A 4 12.30 -23.01 7.51
C SER A 4 13.82 -22.87 7.64
N PRO A 5 14.61 -23.22 6.61
CA PRO A 5 16.05 -22.99 6.65
C PRO A 5 16.26 -21.47 6.68
N THR A 6 16.91 -20.97 7.73
CA THR A 6 17.32 -19.57 7.83
C THR A 6 18.40 -19.32 6.78
N SER A 7 17.99 -18.97 5.56
CA SER A 7 18.89 -18.42 4.55
C SER A 7 19.61 -17.22 5.16
N LYS A 8 20.94 -17.23 5.11
CA LYS A 8 21.76 -16.16 5.68
C LYS A 8 21.47 -14.88 4.91
N VAL A 9 20.90 -13.88 5.57
CA VAL A 9 20.63 -12.56 4.98
C VAL A 9 21.96 -11.89 4.65
N GLU A 10 22.14 -11.48 3.40
CA GLU A 10 23.31 -10.74 2.95
C GLU A 10 23.11 -9.24 3.18
N LYS A 11 24.11 -8.58 3.76
CA LYS A 11 24.03 -7.16 4.09
C LYS A 11 24.78 -6.29 3.09
N VAL A 12 24.04 -5.42 2.38
CA VAL A 12 24.59 -4.41 1.48
C VAL A 12 25.08 -3.22 2.31
N THR A 13 26.40 -3.00 2.32
CA THR A 13 27.05 -2.03 3.22
C THR A 13 27.54 -0.76 2.54
N ASN A 14 27.69 -0.76 1.21
CA ASN A 14 28.15 0.38 0.42
C ASN A 14 27.77 0.22 -1.06
N GLU A 15 28.03 1.26 -1.87
CA GLU A 15 27.75 1.31 -3.31
C GLU A 15 28.64 0.40 -4.15
N SER A 16 29.80 -0.01 -3.62
CA SER A 16 30.72 -0.96 -4.28
C SER A 16 30.38 -2.42 -3.96
N HIS A 17 29.29 -2.67 -3.24
CA HIS A 17 28.87 -4.02 -2.87
C HIS A 17 28.40 -4.81 -4.10
N ARG A 18 28.69 -6.11 -4.16
CA ARG A 18 28.31 -6.98 -5.31
C ARG A 18 26.81 -7.06 -5.62
N TYR A 19 25.96 -6.71 -4.65
CA TYR A 19 24.50 -6.65 -4.78
C TYR A 19 23.99 -5.22 -4.71
N TRP A 20 24.80 -4.27 -5.15
CA TRP A 20 24.36 -2.90 -5.31
C TRP A 20 23.36 -2.83 -6.49
N PRO A 21 22.22 -2.14 -6.34
CA PRO A 21 21.31 -1.90 -7.46
C PRO A 21 21.88 -0.81 -8.38
N ASP A 22 22.52 -1.21 -9.48
CA ASP A 22 23.14 -0.28 -10.46
C ASP A 22 22.18 0.76 -11.06
N TRP A 23 20.87 0.49 -11.03
CA TRP A 23 19.83 1.41 -11.51
C TRP A 23 19.45 2.49 -10.48
N PHE A 24 19.82 2.32 -9.21
CA PHE A 24 19.39 3.21 -8.14
C PHE A 24 20.26 4.46 -8.10
N ASP A 25 19.63 5.59 -8.39
CA ASP A 25 20.19 6.94 -8.22
C ASP A 25 19.10 7.84 -7.64
N LEU A 26 19.43 8.65 -6.63
CA LEU A 26 18.49 9.63 -6.07
C LEU A 26 18.04 10.67 -7.11
N GLU A 27 18.88 10.96 -8.10
CA GLU A 27 18.57 11.89 -9.18
C GLU A 27 17.38 11.40 -10.04
N ASN A 28 17.20 10.08 -10.16
CA ASN A 28 16.07 9.50 -10.88
C ASN A 28 14.72 9.85 -10.24
N TYR A 29 14.71 10.28 -8.97
CA TYR A 29 13.49 10.62 -8.23
C TYR A 29 13.15 12.11 -8.29
N LYS A 30 13.92 12.95 -8.99
CA LYS A 30 13.55 14.34 -9.25
C LYS A 30 12.22 14.47 -10.01
N CYS A 31 11.85 13.44 -10.78
CA CYS A 31 10.54 13.38 -11.43
C CYS A 31 9.38 13.48 -10.42
N LEU A 32 9.56 13.00 -9.18
CA LEU A 32 8.54 13.06 -8.12
C LEU A 32 8.21 14.49 -7.69
N GLU A 33 9.15 15.44 -7.84
CA GLU A 33 8.97 16.84 -7.47
C GLU A 33 7.93 17.55 -8.36
N THR A 34 7.72 17.02 -9.58
CA THR A 34 6.75 17.54 -10.55
C THR A 34 5.32 17.09 -10.27
N LEU A 35 5.15 16.06 -9.45
CA LEU A 35 3.86 15.46 -9.12
C LEU A 35 3.06 16.37 -8.18
N SER A 36 1.73 16.31 -8.27
CA SER A 36 0.88 16.81 -7.19
C SER A 36 0.95 15.89 -5.96
N ALA A 37 0.56 16.37 -4.78
CA ALA A 37 0.47 15.52 -3.61
C ALA A 37 -0.46 14.31 -3.83
N LYS A 38 -1.56 14.49 -4.57
CA LYS A 38 -2.45 13.40 -4.99
C LYS A 38 -1.74 12.36 -5.86
N GLN A 39 -0.93 12.80 -6.83
CA GLN A 39 -0.15 11.89 -7.66
C GLN A 39 0.94 11.17 -6.85
N PHE A 40 1.60 11.87 -5.93
CA PHE A 40 2.61 11.28 -5.05
C PHE A 40 2.04 10.16 -4.17
N ILE A 41 0.85 10.33 -3.58
CA ILE A 41 0.25 9.25 -2.79
C ILE A 41 -0.14 8.05 -3.66
N ILE A 42 -0.50 8.25 -4.94
CA ILE A 42 -0.72 7.15 -5.89
C ILE A 42 0.59 6.39 -6.11
N GLU A 43 1.70 7.09 -6.37
CA GLU A 43 3.03 6.46 -6.48
C GLU A 43 3.41 5.64 -5.25
N LEU A 44 3.06 6.15 -4.07
CA LEU A 44 3.31 5.50 -2.79
C LEU A 44 2.45 4.24 -2.63
N GLN A 45 1.16 4.32 -2.97
CA GLN A 45 0.22 3.20 -2.92
C GLN A 45 0.64 2.07 -3.85
N GLU A 46 1.03 2.39 -5.09
CA GLU A 46 1.50 1.40 -6.06
C GLU A 46 2.70 0.60 -5.54
N ARG A 47 3.65 1.27 -4.88
CA ARG A 47 4.82 0.61 -4.27
C ARG A 47 4.45 -0.19 -3.03
N LEU A 48 3.49 0.26 -2.23
CA LEU A 48 2.94 -0.50 -1.10
C LEU A 48 2.30 -1.80 -1.59
N THR A 49 1.49 -1.74 -2.66
CA THR A 49 0.89 -2.93 -3.28
C THR A 49 1.97 -3.92 -3.74
N LEU A 50 3.03 -3.44 -4.40
CA LEU A 50 4.16 -4.30 -4.81
C LEU A 50 4.89 -4.91 -3.60
N LEU A 51 5.07 -4.15 -2.51
CA LEU A 51 5.68 -4.63 -1.28
C LEU A 51 4.80 -5.61 -0.52
N HIS A 52 3.50 -5.60 -0.73
CA HIS A 52 2.56 -6.56 -0.12
C HIS A 52 2.25 -7.75 -1.02
N CYS A 53 2.85 -7.84 -2.21
CA CYS A 53 2.73 -9.03 -3.05
C CYS A 53 3.20 -10.29 -2.29
N PRO A 54 2.51 -11.43 -2.47
CA PRO A 54 2.88 -12.69 -1.84
C PRO A 54 4.31 -13.10 -2.20
N CYS A 55 4.95 -13.83 -1.27
CA CYS A 55 6.22 -14.48 -1.56
C CYS A 55 6.02 -15.91 -2.04
N ASP A 56 6.95 -16.39 -2.86
CA ASP A 56 7.06 -17.81 -3.18
C ASP A 56 7.67 -18.62 -2.02
N SER A 57 7.82 -19.93 -2.23
CA SER A 57 8.37 -20.86 -1.22
C SER A 57 9.82 -20.57 -0.81
N LYS A 58 10.56 -19.75 -1.57
CA LYS A 58 11.92 -19.33 -1.25
C LYS A 58 11.94 -17.98 -0.52
N GLY A 59 10.80 -17.28 -0.41
CA GLY A 59 10.71 -15.94 0.18
C GLY A 59 10.86 -14.80 -0.83
N ARG A 60 10.80 -15.11 -2.14
CA ARG A 60 10.88 -14.12 -3.24
C ARG A 60 9.53 -13.48 -3.46
N ARG A 61 9.44 -12.15 -3.53
CA ARG A 61 8.16 -11.49 -3.86
C ARG A 61 7.77 -11.74 -5.31
N LEU A 62 6.52 -12.12 -5.50
CA LEU A 62 5.87 -12.25 -6.81
C LEU A 62 5.45 -10.85 -7.28
N THR A 63 6.40 -10.05 -7.74
CA THR A 63 6.11 -8.68 -8.17
C THR A 63 5.61 -8.61 -9.61
N ASP A 64 4.85 -7.54 -9.89
CA ASP A 64 4.49 -7.18 -11.25
C ASP A 64 5.76 -6.70 -12.00
N ASP A 65 6.27 -7.57 -12.87
CA ASP A 65 7.43 -7.32 -13.70
C ASP A 65 7.36 -6.00 -14.49
N ARG A 66 6.15 -5.58 -14.90
CA ARG A 66 5.97 -4.38 -15.71
C ARG A 66 6.20 -3.12 -14.86
N LYS A 67 5.57 -3.05 -13.68
CA LYS A 67 5.77 -1.95 -12.72
C LYS A 67 7.19 -1.95 -12.17
N TRP A 68 7.76 -3.13 -11.88
CA TRP A 68 9.14 -3.22 -11.42
C TRP A 68 10.14 -2.74 -12.47
N ARG A 69 9.94 -3.09 -13.75
CA ARG A 69 10.75 -2.54 -14.85
C ARG A 69 10.63 -1.03 -14.99
N ALA A 70 9.46 -0.45 -14.70
CA ALA A 70 9.24 1.00 -14.71
C ALA A 70 10.03 1.69 -13.60
N ILE A 71 9.95 1.19 -12.37
CA ILE A 71 10.74 1.70 -11.22
C ILE A 71 12.23 1.71 -11.55
N LYS A 72 12.76 0.61 -12.10
CA LYS A 72 14.19 0.51 -12.46
C LYS A 72 14.62 1.49 -13.55
N ARG A 73 13.69 2.04 -14.34
CA ARG A 73 13.97 3.09 -15.34
C ARG A 73 13.81 4.51 -14.79
N GLY A 74 13.35 4.66 -13.54
CA GLY A 74 13.00 5.96 -12.97
C GLY A 74 11.63 6.48 -13.44
N ASP A 75 10.80 5.63 -14.04
CA ASP A 75 9.47 6.02 -14.51
C ASP A 75 8.49 6.14 -13.32
N VAL A 76 7.57 7.10 -13.40
CA VAL A 76 6.41 7.17 -12.51
C VAL A 76 5.37 6.08 -12.85
N LEU A 77 4.71 5.55 -11.83
CA LEU A 77 3.71 4.49 -11.92
C LEU A 77 2.27 4.96 -12.19
N LEU A 78 2.02 6.28 -12.31
CA LEU A 78 0.69 6.87 -12.53
C LEU A 78 -0.14 6.29 -13.69
N GLY A 79 0.49 5.65 -14.68
CA GLY A 79 -0.17 5.02 -15.84
C GLY A 79 -0.29 3.50 -15.79
N TYR A 80 0.11 2.87 -14.68
CA TYR A 80 0.05 1.42 -14.47
C TYR A 80 -1.14 1.00 -13.60
N THR A 81 -1.92 1.97 -13.12
CA THR A 81 -3.27 1.80 -12.57
C THR A 81 -4.21 1.37 -13.70
N THR A 82 -4.54 0.08 -13.78
CA THR A 82 -5.47 -0.43 -14.80
C THR A 82 -6.93 -0.03 -14.57
N GLN A 83 -7.23 0.65 -13.47
CA GLN A 83 -8.52 1.26 -13.15
C GLN A 83 -8.23 2.30 -12.06
N GLU A 84 -9.07 3.32 -11.91
CA GLU A 84 -9.06 4.16 -10.72
C GLU A 84 -9.12 3.23 -9.51
N SER A 85 -7.98 2.99 -8.86
CA SER A 85 -7.96 2.17 -7.65
C SER A 85 -8.93 2.85 -6.69
N PRO A 86 -9.96 2.14 -6.21
CA PRO A 86 -10.93 2.77 -5.37
C PRO A 86 -10.25 3.36 -4.14
N ASP A 87 -10.81 4.47 -3.64
CA ASP A 87 -10.21 5.26 -2.58
C ASP A 87 -9.96 4.47 -1.28
N CYS A 88 -10.58 3.29 -1.16
CA CYS A 88 -10.42 2.33 -0.09
C CYS A 88 -10.24 0.94 -0.73
N GLU A 89 -9.16 0.21 -0.45
CA GLU A 89 -8.99 -1.19 -0.89
C GLU A 89 -10.16 -2.09 -0.45
N ALA A 90 -10.91 -1.69 0.59
CA ALA A 90 -12.09 -2.38 1.09
C ALA A 90 -13.40 -2.08 0.32
N VAL A 91 -13.39 -1.13 -0.62
CA VAL A 91 -14.59 -0.75 -1.40
C VAL A 91 -14.24 -0.87 -2.87
N ARG A 92 -14.85 -1.79 -3.61
CA ARG A 92 -14.66 -1.92 -5.06
C ARG A 92 -15.98 -1.66 -5.76
N GLU A 93 -15.97 -0.79 -6.77
CA GLU A 93 -17.12 -0.68 -7.68
C GLU A 93 -17.23 -1.98 -8.50
N LEU A 94 -18.43 -2.54 -8.57
CA LEU A 94 -18.69 -3.75 -9.34
C LEU A 94 -19.32 -3.37 -10.68
N ASN A 95 -18.71 -3.82 -11.78
CA ASN A 95 -19.33 -3.70 -13.09
C ASN A 95 -20.34 -4.83 -13.33
N ALA A 96 -21.06 -4.78 -14.46
CA ALA A 96 -22.07 -5.78 -14.80
C ALA A 96 -21.53 -7.22 -14.84
N ALA A 97 -20.27 -7.41 -15.25
CA ALA A 97 -19.65 -8.74 -15.30
C ALA A 97 -19.27 -9.24 -13.90
N ASP A 98 -18.82 -8.35 -13.00
CA ASP A 98 -18.58 -8.69 -11.60
C ASP A 98 -19.88 -9.12 -10.90
N ILE A 99 -20.98 -8.39 -11.16
CA ILE A 99 -22.31 -8.70 -10.62
C ILE A 99 -22.78 -10.06 -11.13
N GLU A 100 -22.64 -10.32 -12.44
CA GLU A 100 -23.00 -11.60 -13.04
C GLU A 100 -22.19 -12.76 -12.43
N ALA A 101 -20.87 -12.60 -12.26
CA ALA A 101 -20.03 -13.63 -11.65
C ALA A 101 -20.46 -13.94 -10.21
N LEU A 102 -20.72 -12.89 -9.41
CA LEU A 102 -21.20 -13.04 -8.03
C LEU A 102 -22.60 -13.67 -7.96
N TYR A 103 -23.46 -13.35 -8.93
CA TYR A 103 -24.79 -13.94 -9.06
C TYR A 103 -24.70 -15.44 -9.41
N GLN A 104 -23.83 -15.82 -10.33
CA GLN A 104 -23.58 -17.23 -10.68
C GLN A 104 -23.03 -18.01 -9.47
N ASP A 105 -22.04 -17.47 -8.76
CA ASP A 105 -21.50 -18.07 -7.53
C ASP A 105 -22.58 -18.23 -6.44
N PHE A 106 -23.49 -17.26 -6.33
CA PHE A 106 -24.62 -17.31 -5.42
C PHE A 106 -25.64 -18.39 -5.80
N LEU A 107 -26.02 -18.48 -7.09
CA LEU A 107 -26.95 -19.49 -7.60
C LEU A 107 -26.40 -20.90 -7.37
N ILE A 108 -25.10 -21.11 -7.60
CA ILE A 108 -24.41 -22.37 -7.34
C ILE A 108 -24.43 -22.71 -5.83
N SER A 109 -24.32 -21.70 -4.97
CA SER A 109 -24.23 -21.90 -3.51
C SER A 109 -25.59 -22.07 -2.81
N ASN A 110 -26.68 -21.48 -3.32
CA ASN A 110 -27.95 -21.40 -2.58
C ASN A 110 -29.20 -21.90 -3.33
N GLY A 111 -29.11 -22.29 -4.60
CA GLY A 111 -30.15 -23.06 -5.29
C GLY A 111 -31.54 -22.42 -5.42
N LEU A 112 -31.70 -21.11 -5.19
CA LEU A 112 -32.98 -20.40 -5.34
C LEU A 112 -32.80 -19.00 -5.95
N PRO A 113 -33.74 -18.53 -6.79
CA PRO A 113 -33.75 -17.18 -7.32
C PRO A 113 -34.33 -16.23 -6.27
N ILE A 114 -33.57 -15.17 -5.93
CA ILE A 114 -34.07 -14.05 -5.12
C ILE A 114 -34.27 -12.87 -6.08
N GLU A 115 -35.44 -12.22 -6.00
CA GLU A 115 -35.71 -10.97 -6.74
C GLU A 115 -34.83 -9.82 -6.21
N PRO A 116 -34.39 -8.90 -7.09
CA PRO A 116 -33.39 -7.89 -6.75
C PRO A 116 -34.03 -6.69 -6.06
N ASP A 117 -34.44 -6.84 -4.79
CA ASP A 117 -34.62 -5.71 -3.89
C ASP A 117 -33.36 -5.54 -3.04
N TYR A 118 -32.74 -4.38 -3.18
CA TYR A 118 -31.51 -3.83 -2.57
C TYR A 118 -30.87 -4.50 -1.32
N LEU A 119 -29.53 -4.39 -1.31
CA LEU A 119 -28.57 -4.62 -0.21
C LEU A 119 -28.48 -6.06 0.32
N PHE A 120 -27.98 -6.97 -0.52
CA PHE A 120 -27.55 -8.30 -0.07
C PHE A 120 -26.07 -8.33 0.33
N PRO A 121 -25.73 -8.45 1.63
CA PRO A 121 -24.40 -8.87 2.05
C PRO A 121 -24.24 -10.37 1.78
N SER A 122 -23.53 -10.74 0.71
CA SER A 122 -23.08 -12.12 0.51
C SER A 122 -21.78 -12.37 1.28
N ASN A 123 -21.63 -13.60 1.80
CA ASN A 123 -20.60 -13.94 2.78
C ASN A 123 -19.40 -14.63 2.13
N GLY A 124 -18.24 -13.97 2.20
CA GLY A 124 -16.92 -14.59 2.09
C GLY A 124 -15.98 -13.92 3.09
N LYS A 125 -15.56 -14.63 4.16
CA LYS A 125 -14.56 -14.19 5.17
C LYS A 125 -14.46 -12.66 5.39
N GLY A 126 -15.50 -12.04 5.97
CA GLY A 126 -15.46 -10.63 6.38
C GLY A 126 -15.64 -9.59 5.26
N ILE A 127 -16.00 -10.02 4.05
CA ILE A 127 -16.34 -9.15 2.91
C ILE A 127 -17.87 -9.03 2.84
N ALA A 128 -18.38 -7.81 2.66
CA ALA A 128 -19.81 -7.52 2.47
C ALA A 128 -20.01 -6.79 1.15
N LEU A 129 -20.97 -7.25 0.34
CA LEU A 129 -21.43 -6.56 -0.85
C LEU A 129 -22.54 -5.57 -0.51
N LEU A 130 -22.45 -4.37 -1.07
CA LEU A 130 -23.40 -3.28 -0.84
C LEU A 130 -23.84 -2.70 -2.18
N ALA A 131 -25.16 -2.66 -2.42
CA ALA A 131 -25.77 -1.97 -3.54
C ALA A 131 -26.37 -0.65 -3.04
N ILE A 132 -25.95 0.47 -3.60
CA ILE A 132 -26.32 1.80 -3.10
C ILE A 132 -27.13 2.54 -4.17
N ASP A 133 -28.34 2.98 -3.81
CA ASP A 133 -29.16 3.85 -4.68
C ASP A 133 -28.73 5.31 -4.50
N LEU A 134 -27.83 5.77 -5.38
CA LEU A 134 -27.33 7.15 -5.38
C LEU A 134 -28.36 8.16 -5.91
N ALA A 135 -29.41 7.71 -6.62
CA ALA A 135 -30.40 8.61 -7.19
C ALA A 135 -31.38 9.13 -6.11
N ASN A 136 -31.63 8.31 -5.09
CA ASN A 136 -32.67 8.55 -4.09
C ASN A 136 -32.14 8.69 -2.65
N ALA A 137 -30.82 8.55 -2.42
CA ALA A 137 -30.22 8.70 -1.11
C ALA A 137 -29.30 9.92 -1.04
N ASP A 138 -29.43 10.71 0.02
CA ASP A 138 -28.45 11.72 0.40
C ASP A 138 -27.35 11.15 1.30
N ASP A 139 -26.27 11.90 1.50
CA ASP A 139 -25.12 11.48 2.30
C ASP A 139 -25.52 11.07 3.74
N ALA A 140 -26.52 11.73 4.33
CA ALA A 140 -26.96 11.46 5.69
C ALA A 140 -27.68 10.10 5.79
N LEU A 141 -28.57 9.82 4.83
CA LEU A 141 -29.26 8.55 4.74
C LEU A 141 -28.27 7.41 4.46
N LEU A 142 -27.31 7.62 3.56
CA LEU A 142 -26.26 6.64 3.26
C LEU A 142 -25.43 6.30 4.50
N LEU A 143 -24.92 7.30 5.22
CA LEU A 143 -24.13 7.10 6.43
C LEU A 143 -24.92 6.40 7.54
N SER A 144 -26.20 6.75 7.70
CA SER A 144 -27.10 6.09 8.66
C SER A 144 -27.28 4.60 8.32
N ASN A 145 -27.57 4.31 7.05
CA ASN A 145 -27.73 2.96 6.55
C ASN A 145 -26.43 2.15 6.72
N PHE A 146 -25.28 2.67 6.30
CA PHE A 146 -23.99 1.98 6.48
C PHE A 146 -23.70 1.67 7.94
N THR A 147 -23.93 2.64 8.84
CA THR A 147 -23.73 2.43 10.29
C THR A 147 -24.62 1.29 10.79
N HIS A 148 -25.90 1.27 10.39
CA HIS A 148 -26.83 0.21 10.75
C HIS A 148 -26.36 -1.16 10.23
N PHE A 149 -26.03 -1.26 8.95
CA PHE A 149 -25.61 -2.53 8.32
C PHE A 149 -24.30 -3.07 8.89
N ILE A 150 -23.28 -2.21 9.06
CA ILE A 150 -21.98 -2.61 9.64
C ILE A 150 -22.16 -3.20 11.04
N ASN A 151 -23.03 -2.59 11.86
CA ASN A 151 -23.32 -3.09 13.19
C ASN A 151 -24.02 -4.46 13.18
N GLN A 152 -24.96 -4.68 12.25
CA GLN A 152 -25.59 -5.99 12.10
C GLN A 152 -24.58 -7.07 11.68
N VAL A 153 -23.73 -6.79 10.69
CA VAL A 153 -22.70 -7.74 10.22
C VAL A 153 -21.73 -8.08 11.33
N ARG A 154 -21.23 -7.07 12.06
CA ARG A 154 -20.34 -7.26 13.22
C ARG A 154 -20.98 -8.12 14.30
N ALA A 155 -22.23 -7.84 14.66
CA ALA A 155 -22.95 -8.60 15.68
C ALA A 155 -23.15 -10.06 15.28
N ARG A 156 -23.57 -10.30 14.02
CA ARG A 156 -23.76 -11.64 13.45
C ARG A 156 -22.46 -12.45 13.44
N ASP A 157 -21.38 -11.84 12.96
CA ASP A 157 -20.10 -12.52 12.74
C ASP A 157 -19.18 -12.48 13.98
N LYS A 158 -19.67 -11.90 15.08
CA LYS A 158 -18.93 -11.71 16.35
C LYS A 158 -17.60 -10.98 16.14
N ILE A 159 -17.60 -9.99 15.24
CA ILE A 159 -16.45 -9.14 14.96
C ILE A 159 -16.55 -7.90 15.85
N GLU A 160 -15.59 -7.71 16.76
CA GLU A 160 -15.54 -6.48 17.56
C GLU A 160 -15.20 -5.26 16.69
N GLU A 161 -15.81 -4.12 17.01
CA GLU A 161 -15.39 -2.86 16.40
C GLU A 161 -13.94 -2.53 16.82
N PRO A 162 -13.03 -2.30 15.86
CA PRO A 162 -11.67 -1.94 16.18
C PRO A 162 -11.64 -0.62 16.96
N LYS A 163 -11.14 -0.70 18.20
CA LYS A 163 -10.86 0.48 19.02
C LYS A 163 -9.56 1.10 18.56
N PHE A 164 -9.63 1.93 17.54
CA PHE A 164 -8.45 2.71 17.14
C PHE A 164 -8.12 3.70 18.26
N PRO A 165 -6.91 3.66 18.86
CA PRO A 165 -6.47 4.75 19.73
C PRO A 165 -6.57 6.02 18.88
N ARG A 166 -7.18 7.10 19.41
CA ARG A 166 -7.36 8.40 18.70
C ARG A 166 -6.18 8.64 17.76
N LEU A 167 -6.37 8.28 16.49
CA LEU A 167 -5.24 8.11 15.60
C LEU A 167 -4.60 9.49 15.45
N ALA A 168 -3.29 9.58 15.64
CA ALA A 168 -2.56 10.83 15.52
C ALA A 168 -2.96 11.48 14.18
N LYS A 169 -3.55 12.68 14.21
CA LYS A 169 -4.08 13.37 13.02
C LYS A 169 -3.05 13.29 11.90
N ALA A 170 -3.26 12.39 10.94
CA ALA A 170 -2.47 12.37 9.72
C ALA A 170 -2.78 13.69 9.00
N ASN A 171 -1.74 14.47 8.72
CA ASN A 171 -1.88 15.83 8.20
C ASN A 171 -0.66 16.16 7.32
N ILE A 172 -0.61 17.39 6.80
CA ILE A 172 0.50 17.89 5.99
C ILE A 172 1.89 17.63 6.61
N LYS A 173 2.05 17.60 7.95
CA LYS A 173 3.33 17.28 8.59
C LYS A 173 3.73 15.82 8.39
N SER A 174 2.76 14.89 8.40
CA SER A 174 3.01 13.48 8.08
C SER A 174 3.37 13.31 6.61
N PHE A 175 2.73 14.07 5.71
CA PHE A 175 3.09 14.08 4.30
C PHE A 175 4.50 14.62 4.07
N LYS A 176 4.84 15.77 4.66
CA LYS A 176 6.21 16.32 4.61
C LYS A 176 7.27 15.35 5.14
N LYS A 177 6.93 14.51 6.12
CA LYS A 177 7.83 13.44 6.57
C LYS A 177 8.06 12.37 5.51
N LEU A 178 7.04 11.97 4.73
CA LEU A 178 7.23 11.04 3.61
C LEU A 178 8.24 11.59 2.60
N LEU A 179 8.12 12.88 2.27
CA LEU A 179 9.01 13.56 1.33
C LEU A 179 10.44 13.67 1.90
N PHE A 180 10.55 14.22 3.11
CA PHE A 180 11.84 14.47 3.75
C PHE A 180 12.60 13.17 4.06
N TYR A 181 11.89 12.11 4.46
CA TYR A 181 12.49 10.79 4.71
C TYR A 181 12.62 9.94 3.45
N LYS A 182 12.42 10.50 2.24
CA LYS A 182 12.60 9.78 0.97
C LYS A 182 11.88 8.41 0.95
N ALA A 183 10.61 8.42 1.34
CA ALA A 183 9.81 7.20 1.50
C ALA A 183 9.79 6.34 0.22
N ILE A 184 9.58 6.93 -0.95
CA ILE A 184 9.57 6.22 -2.23
C ILE A 184 10.95 5.60 -2.55
N PRO A 185 12.06 6.36 -2.57
CA PRO A 185 13.39 5.77 -2.77
C PRO A 185 13.70 4.64 -1.79
N TYR A 186 13.33 4.79 -0.52
CA TYR A 186 13.49 3.74 0.48
C TYR A 186 12.68 2.48 0.14
N MET A 187 11.42 2.63 -0.27
CA MET A 187 10.57 1.51 -0.68
C MET A 187 11.12 0.77 -1.89
N ASP A 188 11.67 1.49 -2.86
CA ASP A 188 12.22 0.89 -4.08
C ASP A 188 13.49 0.07 -3.76
N LEU A 189 14.30 0.49 -2.76
CA LEU A 189 15.38 -0.33 -2.21
C LEU A 189 14.89 -1.58 -1.48
N MET A 190 13.79 -1.48 -0.72
CA MET A 190 13.20 -2.64 -0.05
C MET A 190 12.58 -3.61 -1.06
N LEU A 191 11.92 -3.10 -2.11
CA LEU A 191 11.47 -3.90 -3.23
C LEU A 191 12.63 -4.65 -3.87
N TYR A 192 13.76 -3.99 -4.12
CA TYR A 192 14.96 -4.64 -4.62
C TYR A 192 15.44 -5.80 -3.73
N CYS A 193 15.45 -5.62 -2.41
CA CYS A 193 15.85 -6.68 -1.48
C CYS A 193 14.98 -7.93 -1.54
N HIS A 194 13.73 -7.78 -1.98
CA HIS A 194 12.74 -8.85 -2.00
C HIS A 194 12.40 -9.37 -3.41
N ASN A 195 12.81 -8.65 -4.45
CA ASN A 195 12.54 -8.99 -5.85
C ASN A 195 13.57 -9.96 -6.40
N ALA A 196 13.08 -11.00 -7.08
CA ALA A 196 13.92 -11.91 -7.83
C ALA A 196 14.34 -11.27 -9.16
N LEU A 197 15.59 -11.44 -9.58
CA LEU A 197 15.94 -11.30 -10.99
C LEU A 197 15.49 -12.58 -11.73
N PRO A 198 14.98 -12.51 -12.97
CA PRO A 198 14.39 -13.67 -13.66
C PRO A 198 15.31 -14.89 -13.86
N ASN A 199 16.62 -14.76 -13.64
CA ASN A 199 17.61 -15.83 -13.82
C ASN A 199 18.52 -16.01 -12.59
N ASP A 200 18.06 -15.62 -11.40
CA ASP A 200 18.87 -15.72 -10.19
C ASP A 200 18.81 -17.13 -9.59
N GLU A 201 19.68 -18.02 -10.08
CA GLU A 201 19.86 -19.37 -9.51
C GLU A 201 20.28 -19.32 -8.04
N HIS A 202 20.81 -18.18 -7.57
CA HIS A 202 21.43 -18.00 -6.27
C HIS A 202 20.72 -16.94 -5.41
N TRP A 203 19.41 -16.78 -5.61
CA TRP A 203 18.64 -15.82 -4.82
C TRP A 203 18.86 -16.01 -3.31
N GLN A 204 19.17 -14.91 -2.63
CA GLN A 204 19.28 -14.84 -1.18
C GLN A 204 18.65 -13.54 -0.68
N PRO A 205 18.10 -13.52 0.54
CA PRO A 205 17.56 -12.30 1.10
C PRO A 205 18.65 -11.22 1.26
N LEU A 206 18.35 -10.00 0.84
CA LEU A 206 19.23 -8.85 1.02
C LEU A 206 18.69 -7.91 2.11
N GLU A 207 19.58 -7.21 2.80
CA GLU A 207 19.24 -6.07 3.68
C GLU A 207 20.28 -4.96 3.49
N PHE A 208 19.83 -3.71 3.37
CA PHE A 208 20.76 -2.57 3.42
C PHE A 208 21.14 -2.26 4.87
N SER A 209 22.42 -2.04 5.11
CA SER A 209 22.90 -1.62 6.43
C SER A 209 22.36 -0.22 6.80
N LEU A 210 22.13 0.02 8.09
CA LEU A 210 21.63 1.32 8.57
C LEU A 210 22.57 2.50 8.23
N PRO A 211 23.90 2.39 8.38
CA PRO A 211 24.81 3.46 7.97
C PRO A 211 24.67 3.79 6.48
N MET A 212 24.51 2.76 5.64
CA MET A 212 24.31 2.94 4.21
C MET A 212 23.00 3.66 3.90
N LEU A 213 21.88 3.19 4.45
CA LEU A 213 20.57 3.84 4.25
C LEU A 213 20.56 5.29 4.74
N SER A 214 21.21 5.57 5.87
CA SER A 214 21.31 6.94 6.37
C SER A 214 22.06 7.84 5.38
N LYS A 215 23.25 7.41 4.96
CA LYS A 215 24.08 8.18 4.03
C LYS A 215 23.35 8.39 2.70
N LEU A 216 22.78 7.32 2.16
CA LEU A 216 22.14 7.30 0.85
C LEU A 216 20.88 8.15 0.79
N LEU A 217 19.98 8.05 1.78
CA LEU A 217 18.67 8.70 1.71
C LEU A 217 18.66 10.11 2.31
N LEU A 218 19.52 10.38 3.29
CA LEU A 218 19.49 11.61 4.07
C LEU A 218 20.66 12.54 3.75
N ASN A 219 21.53 12.16 2.81
CA ASN A 219 22.76 12.87 2.42
C ASN A 219 23.74 13.19 3.57
N ASP A 220 23.44 12.76 4.79
CA ASP A 220 24.27 12.92 5.97
C ASP A 220 24.32 11.60 6.75
N ALA A 221 25.49 11.34 7.34
CA ALA A 221 25.65 10.29 8.32
C ALA A 221 24.90 10.69 9.60
N VAL A 222 23.61 10.38 9.65
CA VAL A 222 22.82 10.48 10.87
C VAL A 222 23.35 9.43 11.84
N GLU A 223 23.57 9.84 13.09
CA GLU A 223 23.93 8.91 14.15
C GLU A 223 23.01 7.70 14.15
N ALA A 224 23.60 6.49 14.20
CA ALA A 224 22.86 5.24 14.05
C ALA A 224 21.67 5.11 15.05
N GLU A 225 21.82 5.67 16.25
CA GLU A 225 20.76 5.74 17.27
C GLU A 225 19.58 6.61 16.84
N LYS A 226 19.85 7.80 16.28
CA LYS A 226 18.82 8.71 15.76
C LYS A 226 18.15 8.11 14.52
N PHE A 227 18.91 7.46 13.64
CA PHE A 227 18.34 6.73 12.51
C PHE A 227 17.35 5.65 12.96
N LYS A 228 17.77 4.79 13.91
CA LYS A 228 16.94 3.71 14.46
C LYS A 228 15.66 4.23 15.11
N LYS A 229 15.78 5.25 15.97
CA LYS A 229 14.64 5.77 16.75
C LYS A 229 13.64 6.55 15.90
N THR A 230 14.12 7.31 14.91
CA THR A 230 13.26 8.22 14.14
C THR A 230 12.87 7.66 12.78
N TYR A 231 13.85 7.37 11.92
CA TYR A 231 13.62 7.05 10.52
C TYR A 231 13.20 5.58 10.35
N LYS A 232 13.95 4.64 10.94
CA LYS A 232 13.59 3.21 10.91
C LYS A 232 12.23 2.97 11.56
N SER A 233 11.92 3.66 12.67
CA SER A 233 10.59 3.58 13.28
C SER A 233 9.48 4.07 12.34
N PHE A 234 9.71 5.16 11.60
CA PHE A 234 8.77 5.66 10.60
C PHE A 234 8.60 4.68 9.45
N TYR A 235 9.69 4.18 8.88
CA TYR A 235 9.68 3.18 7.81
C TYR A 235 8.94 1.90 8.20
N ASN A 236 9.16 1.40 9.43
CA ASN A 236 8.44 0.22 9.93
C ASN A 236 6.93 0.45 10.01
N LYS A 237 6.47 1.68 10.27
CA LYS A 237 5.05 2.03 10.23
C LYS A 237 4.50 2.11 8.80
N LEU A 238 5.36 2.36 7.82
CA LEU A 238 4.97 2.49 6.41
C LEU A 238 4.93 1.12 5.70
N ILE A 239 5.94 0.27 5.87
CA ILE A 239 6.13 -0.93 5.02
C ILE A 239 6.57 -2.21 5.75
N GLY A 240 6.69 -2.20 7.08
CA GLY A 240 7.16 -3.38 7.82
C GLY A 240 6.05 -4.40 8.09
N ASP A 241 6.41 -5.53 8.70
CA ASP A 241 5.44 -6.51 9.27
C ASP A 241 4.50 -5.89 10.34
N LYS A 242 4.77 -4.64 10.74
CA LYS A 242 3.99 -3.81 11.66
C LYS A 242 3.51 -2.53 10.98
N ALA A 243 3.29 -2.57 9.67
CA ALA A 243 2.71 -1.45 8.93
C ALA A 243 1.42 -1.02 9.64
N ASP A 244 1.31 0.28 9.87
CA ASP A 244 0.15 0.89 10.51
C ASP A 244 -0.85 1.21 9.40
N GLU A 245 -1.53 0.18 8.89
CA GLU A 245 -2.54 0.32 7.83
C GLU A 245 -3.58 1.41 8.16
N PRO A 246 -4.08 1.53 9.41
CA PRO A 246 -4.96 2.64 9.80
C PRO A 246 -4.31 4.01 9.61
N PHE A 247 -3.04 4.18 10.00
CA PHE A 247 -2.32 5.44 9.77
C PHE A 247 -2.21 5.78 8.28
N LEU A 248 -1.91 4.80 7.42
CA LEU A 248 -1.77 5.01 5.97
C LEU A 248 -3.11 5.36 5.31
N ALA A 249 -4.17 4.62 5.64
CA ALA A 249 -5.51 4.91 5.15
C ALA A 249 -5.95 6.33 5.52
N MET A 250 -5.71 6.76 6.77
CA MET A 250 -6.00 8.14 7.17
C MET A 250 -5.14 9.17 6.46
N LEU A 251 -3.84 8.89 6.26
CA LEU A 251 -2.94 9.82 5.57
C LEU A 251 -3.40 10.04 4.14
N PHE A 252 -3.72 8.98 3.40
CA PHE A 252 -4.24 9.07 2.04
C PHE A 252 -5.57 9.80 2.00
N SER A 253 -6.50 9.46 2.89
CA SER A 253 -7.79 10.15 3.00
C SER A 253 -7.62 11.65 3.30
N ALA A 254 -6.77 12.01 4.26
CA ALA A 254 -6.53 13.41 4.63
C ALA A 254 -5.95 14.24 3.48
N ILE A 255 -5.04 13.66 2.70
CA ILE A 255 -4.44 14.35 1.55
C ILE A 255 -5.46 14.50 0.42
N ARG A 256 -6.24 13.46 0.12
CA ARG A 256 -7.25 13.50 -0.95
C ARG A 256 -8.38 14.48 -0.67
N ASN A 257 -8.80 14.59 0.59
CA ASN A 257 -9.90 15.46 1.00
C ASN A 257 -9.49 16.94 1.13
N ASP A 258 -8.20 17.23 1.28
CA ASP A 258 -7.68 18.61 1.25
C ASP A 258 -7.43 19.05 -0.19
N LYS A 259 -8.41 19.74 -0.79
CA LYS A 259 -8.35 20.20 -2.19
C LYS A 259 -7.12 21.06 -2.51
N VAL A 260 -6.61 21.82 -1.54
CA VAL A 260 -5.43 22.66 -1.76
C VAL A 260 -4.21 21.75 -1.78
N LEU A 261 -3.99 21.00 -0.70
CA LEU A 261 -2.84 20.12 -0.58
C LEU A 261 -2.78 19.08 -1.70
N ALA A 262 -3.90 18.44 -2.04
CA ALA A 262 -4.00 17.42 -3.09
C ALA A 262 -3.45 17.90 -4.44
N ASN A 263 -3.64 19.19 -4.75
CA ASN A 263 -3.25 19.79 -6.02
C ASN A 263 -1.92 20.56 -5.96
N THR A 264 -1.37 20.80 -4.76
CA THR A 264 -0.03 21.40 -4.60
C THR A 264 1.04 20.45 -5.15
N GLN A 265 2.01 20.98 -5.90
CA GLN A 265 3.14 20.18 -6.39
C GLN A 265 4.09 19.83 -5.24
N VAL A 266 4.71 18.66 -5.31
CA VAL A 266 5.62 18.15 -4.28
C VAL A 266 6.79 19.11 -4.02
N LYS A 267 7.34 19.74 -5.06
CA LYS A 267 8.40 20.76 -4.91
C LYS A 267 8.00 21.97 -4.05
N ASP A 268 6.71 22.24 -3.92
CA ASP A 268 6.17 23.41 -3.20
C ASP A 268 5.79 23.07 -1.75
N LEU A 269 6.05 21.84 -1.29
CA LEU A 269 5.64 21.31 0.03
C LEU A 269 6.79 21.15 1.03
#